data_AF-A0A329S0D2-F1
#
_entry.id   AF-A0A329S0D2-F1
#
_cell.length_a   1.000
_cell.length_b   1.000
_cell.length_c   1.000
_cell.angle_alpha   90.00
_cell.angle_beta   90.00
_cell.angle_gamma   90.00
#
_symmetry.space_group_name_H-M   'P 1'
#
loop_
_entity.id
_entity.type
_entity.pdbx_description
1 polymer ?
#
loop_
_entity_poly.entity_id
_entity_poly.type
_entity_poly.pdbx_seq_one_letter_code
_entity_poly.pdbx_strand_id
1 'polypeptide(L)'
;MQIPPLLAVQLLFRSKPELSSFAHVITTVSVFLDSSVELPLDEACKLESVALLQRIWDSCEIYTTNETIPDERWTLRRYLRSNRHYRPHIFSAAMNEAMYRHNLEVGKWLGPFRGVHRGSERRSDRRSGRICDEGFAVFLRE
;
A
#
# COMPACT_ATOMS: atom_id res chain seq x y z
N MET A 1 -9.22 9.39 3.09
CA MET A 1 -9.98 8.11 3.05
C MET A 1 -10.22 7.64 4.48
N GLN A 2 -11.45 7.37 4.92
CA GLN A 2 -11.69 6.75 6.23
C GLN A 2 -11.51 5.24 6.11
N ILE A 3 -10.50 4.68 6.76
CA ILE A 3 -10.28 3.23 6.82
C ILE A 3 -11.27 2.65 7.83
N PRO A 4 -12.12 1.67 7.47
CA PRO A 4 -13.03 1.06 8.42
C PRO A 4 -12.23 0.42 9.57
N PRO A 5 -12.61 0.68 10.84
CA PRO A 5 -11.85 0.20 11.98
C PRO A 5 -11.87 -1.33 12.05
N LEU A 6 -10.76 -1.93 12.48
CA LEU A 6 -10.67 -3.37 12.68
C LEU A 6 -11.77 -3.85 13.64
N LEU A 7 -12.31 -5.04 13.41
CA LEU A 7 -13.33 -5.62 14.29
C LEU A 7 -12.88 -5.64 15.76
N ALA A 8 -11.62 -5.99 16.01
CA ALA A 8 -11.03 -5.95 17.36
C ALA A 8 -11.12 -4.55 18.00
N VAL A 9 -10.92 -3.50 17.22
CA VAL A 9 -11.04 -2.11 17.69
C VAL A 9 -12.50 -1.77 17.95
N GLN A 10 -13.41 -2.16 17.05
CA GLN A 10 -14.85 -1.95 17.27
C GLN A 10 -15.31 -2.60 18.58
N LEU A 11 -14.87 -3.83 18.86
CA LEU A 11 -15.17 -4.53 20.10
C LEU A 11 -14.54 -3.85 21.33
N LEU A 12 -13.28 -3.39 21.22
CA LEU A 12 -12.59 -2.67 22.29
C LEU A 12 -13.33 -1.38 22.66
N PHE A 13 -13.76 -0.58 21.68
CA PHE A 13 -14.45 0.68 21.94
C PHE A 13 -15.91 0.49 22.34
N ARG A 14 -16.55 -0.59 21.89
CA ARG A 14 -17.87 -0.99 22.41
C ARG A 14 -17.83 -1.31 23.92
N SER A 15 -16.73 -1.86 24.42
CA SER A 15 -16.55 -2.13 25.86
C SER A 15 -16.05 -0.93 26.67
N LYS A 16 -15.63 0.16 26.00
CA LYS A 16 -15.20 1.43 26.61
C LYS A 16 -15.90 2.62 25.94
N PRO A 17 -17.20 2.83 26.20
CA PRO A 17 -18.00 3.84 25.51
C PRO A 17 -17.46 5.27 25.70
N GLU A 18 -16.73 5.54 26.78
CA GLU A 18 -16.10 6.84 27.05
C GLU A 18 -15.08 7.23 25.97
N LEU A 19 -14.45 6.24 25.34
CA LEU A 19 -13.48 6.44 24.26
C LEU A 19 -14.15 6.52 22.88
N SER A 20 -15.43 6.12 22.76
CA SER A 20 -16.15 6.06 21.48
C SER A 20 -16.46 7.45 20.90
N SER A 21 -16.44 8.50 21.72
CA SER A 21 -16.60 9.89 21.30
C SER A 21 -15.38 10.43 20.53
N PHE A 22 -14.23 9.77 20.63
CA PHE A 22 -12.99 10.21 20.00
C PHE A 22 -12.68 9.44 18.72
N ALA A 23 -13.28 9.87 17.61
CA ALA A 23 -13.08 9.26 16.28
C ALA A 23 -11.59 9.15 15.87
N HIS A 24 -10.77 10.15 16.24
CA HIS A 24 -9.34 10.14 15.96
C HIS A 24 -8.62 9.01 16.73
N VAL A 25 -8.99 8.74 17.99
CA VAL A 25 -8.40 7.66 18.80
C VAL A 25 -8.76 6.30 18.23
N ILE A 26 -10.02 6.09 17.81
CA ILE A 26 -10.45 4.85 17.13
C ILE A 26 -9.60 4.61 15.89
N THR A 27 -9.36 5.66 15.11
CA THR A 27 -8.55 5.60 13.89
C THR A 27 -7.09 5.28 14.21
N THR A 28 -6.48 5.98 15.18
CA THR A 28 -5.08 5.73 15.60
C THR A 28 -4.89 4.32 16.13
N VAL A 29 -5.78 3.83 16.99
CA VAL A 29 -5.72 2.47 17.53
C VAL A 29 -5.94 1.44 16.43
N SER A 30 -6.81 1.71 15.46
CA SER A 30 -7.01 0.84 14.30
C SER A 30 -5.75 0.73 13.44
N VAL A 31 -5.10 1.85 13.14
CA VAL A 31 -3.84 1.86 12.37
C VAL A 31 -2.72 1.18 13.15
N PHE A 32 -2.65 1.39 14.47
CA PHE A 32 -1.62 0.80 15.32
C PHE A 32 -1.74 -0.73 15.45
N LEU A 33 -2.95 -1.25 15.64
CA LEU A 33 -3.20 -2.68 15.81
C LEU A 33 -3.21 -3.47 14.49
N ASP A 34 -3.15 -2.77 13.36
CA ASP A 34 -3.19 -3.39 12.05
C ASP A 34 -1.83 -3.96 11.66
N SER A 35 -1.53 -5.16 12.14
CA SER A 35 -0.33 -5.90 11.72
C SER A 35 -0.42 -6.42 10.28
N SER A 36 -1.62 -6.46 9.70
CA SER A 36 -1.83 -7.00 8.35
C SER A 36 -1.15 -6.16 7.27
N VAL A 37 -0.89 -4.88 7.53
CA VAL A 37 -0.23 -3.98 6.57
C VAL A 37 1.28 -4.20 6.44
N GLU A 38 1.89 -4.99 7.32
CA GLU A 38 3.29 -5.40 7.21
C GLU A 38 3.45 -6.78 6.53
N LEU A 39 2.34 -7.40 6.11
CA LEU A 39 2.37 -8.68 5.41
C LEU A 39 2.96 -8.52 4.00
N PRO A 40 3.96 -9.33 3.61
CA PRO A 40 4.46 -9.37 2.23
C PRO A 40 3.33 -9.56 1.23
N LEU A 41 3.41 -8.87 0.09
CA LEU A 41 2.30 -8.80 -0.88
C LEU A 41 1.95 -10.18 -1.45
N ASP A 42 2.94 -11.04 -1.63
CA ASP A 42 2.80 -12.44 -2.03
C ASP A 42 2.10 -13.29 -0.97
N GLU A 43 2.44 -13.14 0.32
CA GLU A 43 1.70 -13.78 1.42
C GLU A 43 0.27 -13.25 1.54
N ALA A 44 0.05 -11.95 1.32
CA ALA A 44 -1.28 -11.36 1.28
C ALA A 44 -2.12 -11.89 0.11
N CYS A 45 -1.50 -12.18 -1.03
CA CYS A 45 -2.18 -12.82 -2.16
C CYS A 45 -2.71 -14.22 -1.83
N LYS A 46 -2.08 -14.92 -0.88
CA LYS A 46 -2.57 -16.23 -0.42
C LYS A 46 -3.91 -16.17 0.31
N LEU A 47 -4.25 -15.00 0.84
CA LEU A 47 -5.52 -14.75 1.51
C LEU A 47 -6.62 -14.34 0.53
N GLU A 48 -6.30 -14.23 -0.77
CA GLU A 48 -7.27 -14.04 -1.86
C GLU A 48 -8.21 -12.85 -1.66
N SER A 49 -7.72 -11.82 -0.95
CA SER A 49 -8.50 -10.66 -0.53
C SER A 49 -7.97 -9.39 -1.17
N VAL A 50 -8.66 -8.91 -2.22
CA VAL A 50 -8.34 -7.61 -2.84
C VAL A 50 -8.47 -6.47 -1.84
N ALA A 51 -9.42 -6.55 -0.91
CA ALA A 51 -9.58 -5.56 0.17
C ALA A 51 -8.32 -5.48 1.06
N LEU A 52 -7.68 -6.62 1.36
CA LEU A 52 -6.42 -6.64 2.11
C LEU A 52 -5.28 -6.02 1.29
N LEU A 53 -5.17 -6.35 0.00
CA LEU A 53 -4.14 -5.79 -0.87
C LEU A 53 -4.28 -4.27 -1.02
N GLN A 54 -5.52 -3.78 -1.19
CA GLN A 54 -5.82 -2.36 -1.20
C GLN A 54 -5.46 -1.69 0.13
N ARG A 55 -5.77 -2.34 1.25
CA ARG A 55 -5.44 -1.83 2.59
C ARG A 55 -3.92 -1.73 2.82
N ILE A 56 -3.15 -2.74 2.42
CA ILE A 56 -1.67 -2.70 2.44
C ILE A 56 -1.18 -1.53 1.58
N TRP A 57 -1.69 -1.42 0.35
CA TRP A 57 -1.32 -0.35 -0.58
C TRP A 57 -1.62 1.06 -0.03
N ASP A 58 -2.81 1.28 0.53
CA ASP A 58 -3.24 2.56 1.08
C ASP A 58 -2.41 2.94 2.32
N SER A 59 -2.06 1.96 3.16
CA SER A 59 -1.20 2.21 4.34
C SER A 59 0.20 2.74 4.00
N CYS A 60 0.64 2.56 2.75
CA CYS A 60 1.92 3.07 2.26
C CYS A 60 1.90 4.59 2.04
N GLU A 61 0.72 5.22 1.94
CA GLU A 61 0.57 6.66 1.65
C GLU A 61 1.25 7.56 2.68
N ILE A 62 1.27 7.11 3.95
CA ILE A 62 1.90 7.82 5.07
C ILE A 62 3.38 8.10 4.80
N TYR A 63 4.06 7.23 4.05
CA TYR A 63 5.48 7.35 3.72
C TYR A 63 5.74 8.15 2.43
N THR A 64 4.71 8.44 1.64
CA THR A 64 4.84 9.30 0.44
C THR A 64 4.59 10.77 0.75
N THR A 65 3.82 11.07 1.80
CA THR A 65 3.43 12.46 2.13
C THR A 65 4.23 13.08 3.28
N ASN A 66 4.83 12.27 4.16
CA ASN A 66 5.54 12.77 5.34
C ASN A 66 7.06 12.68 5.16
N GLU A 67 7.68 13.78 4.72
CA GLU A 67 9.14 13.94 4.64
C GLU A 67 9.85 13.88 6.01
N THR A 68 9.08 13.93 7.10
CA THR A 68 9.57 14.00 8.49
C THR A 68 9.86 12.64 9.13
N ILE A 69 9.52 11.51 8.48
CA ILE A 69 9.82 10.18 9.03
C ILE A 69 11.28 9.83 8.72
N PRO A 70 12.15 9.67 9.74
CA PRO A 70 13.57 9.40 9.54
C PRO A 70 13.82 8.21 8.61
N ASP A 71 14.84 8.30 7.76
CA ASP A 71 15.14 7.34 6.68
C ASP A 71 15.73 6.00 7.14
N GLU A 72 15.85 5.81 8.45
CA GLU A 72 16.79 4.83 9.00
C GLU A 72 16.24 3.41 9.14
N ARG A 73 14.92 3.20 9.02
CA ARG A 73 14.31 1.86 9.19
C ARG A 73 13.64 1.36 7.92
N TRP A 74 14.08 0.18 7.47
CA TRP A 74 13.42 -0.58 6.43
C TRP A 74 12.04 -1.06 6.91
N THR A 75 11.00 -0.74 6.15
CA THR A 75 9.64 -1.26 6.34
C THR A 75 9.05 -1.59 4.98
N LEU A 76 8.27 -2.67 4.88
CA LEU A 76 7.68 -3.10 3.62
C LEU A 76 6.84 -1.97 2.99
N ARG A 77 6.03 -1.29 3.81
CA ARG A 77 5.15 -0.20 3.39
C ARG A 77 5.88 0.99 2.76
N ARG A 78 7.04 1.35 3.31
CA ARG A 78 7.86 2.43 2.73
C ARG A 78 8.37 2.05 1.35
N TYR A 79 8.95 0.85 1.24
CA TYR A 79 9.65 0.42 0.03
C TYR A 79 8.71 -0.05 -1.08
N LEU A 80 7.49 -0.46 -0.77
CA LEU A 80 6.48 -0.89 -1.75
C LEU A 80 6.13 0.22 -2.75
N ARG A 81 6.11 1.49 -2.30
CA ARG A 81 5.88 2.67 -3.15
C ARG A 81 7.14 3.41 -3.57
N SER A 82 8.13 3.55 -2.69
CA SER A 82 9.29 4.43 -2.95
C SER A 82 10.42 3.77 -3.75
N ASN A 83 10.59 2.45 -3.66
CA ASN A 83 11.76 1.79 -4.22
C ASN A 83 11.47 1.15 -5.59
N ARG A 84 11.94 1.84 -6.64
CA ARG A 84 11.79 1.42 -8.05
C ARG A 84 12.37 0.04 -8.37
N HIS A 85 13.38 -0.42 -7.63
CA HIS A 85 14.07 -1.69 -7.90
C HIS A 85 13.45 -2.85 -7.14
N TYR A 86 12.88 -2.56 -5.97
CA TYR A 86 12.23 -3.55 -5.12
C TYR A 86 10.80 -3.87 -5.59
N ARG A 87 10.10 -2.87 -6.12
CA ARG A 87 8.71 -2.97 -6.57
C ARG A 87 8.49 -4.08 -7.62
N PRO A 88 9.26 -4.17 -8.72
CA PRO A 88 9.03 -5.19 -9.75
C PRO A 88 9.12 -6.62 -9.20
N HIS A 89 10.04 -6.86 -8.26
CA HIS A 89 10.23 -8.18 -7.65
C HIS A 89 9.01 -8.59 -6.82
N ILE A 90 8.54 -7.73 -5.92
CA ILE A 90 7.37 -8.04 -5.07
C ILE A 90 6.12 -8.26 -5.91
N PHE A 91 5.84 -7.36 -6.86
CA PHE A 91 4.63 -7.48 -7.69
C PHE A 91 4.70 -8.69 -8.65
N SER A 92 5.90 -9.10 -9.07
CA SER A 92 6.07 -10.34 -9.84
C SER A 92 5.78 -11.57 -8.98
N ALA A 93 6.31 -11.63 -7.75
CA ALA A 93 6.04 -12.71 -6.81
C ALA A 93 4.54 -12.81 -6.47
N ALA A 94 3.91 -11.68 -6.14
CA ALA A 94 2.47 -11.60 -5.87
C ALA A 94 1.62 -12.06 -7.04
N MET A 95 1.98 -11.68 -8.28
CA MET A 95 1.25 -12.15 -9.45
C MET A 95 1.43 -13.65 -9.69
N ASN A 96 2.64 -14.19 -9.48
CA ASN A 96 2.86 -15.63 -9.61
C ASN A 96 1.96 -16.41 -8.63
N GLU A 97 1.82 -15.94 -7.40
CA GLU A 97 0.91 -16.53 -6.42
C GLU A 97 -0.56 -16.43 -6.87
N ALA A 98 -0.98 -15.28 -7.40
CA ALA A 98 -2.34 -15.09 -7.92
C ALA A 98 -2.65 -16.03 -9.10
N MET A 99 -1.69 -16.25 -10.00
CA MET A 99 -1.83 -17.18 -11.13
C MET A 99 -1.86 -18.63 -10.66
N TYR A 100 -0.99 -19.00 -9.71
CA TYR A 100 -0.97 -20.34 -9.11
C TYR A 100 -2.31 -20.71 -8.46
N ARG A 101 -3.00 -19.72 -7.88
CA ARG A 101 -4.32 -19.87 -7.26
C ARG A 101 -5.50 -19.71 -8.22
N HIS A 102 -5.24 -19.38 -9.48
CA HIS A 102 -6.28 -19.04 -10.47
C HIS A 102 -7.20 -17.88 -10.02
N ASN A 103 -6.72 -16.99 -9.15
CA ASN A 103 -7.49 -15.86 -8.65
C ASN A 103 -7.37 -14.66 -9.60
N LEU A 104 -8.32 -14.56 -10.53
CA LEU A 104 -8.38 -13.50 -11.53
C LEU A 104 -8.62 -12.11 -10.93
N GLU A 105 -9.29 -12.03 -9.79
CA GLU A 105 -9.60 -10.74 -9.15
C GLU A 105 -8.33 -10.09 -8.61
N VAL A 106 -7.54 -10.86 -7.86
CA VAL A 106 -6.21 -10.45 -7.39
C VAL A 106 -5.28 -10.18 -8.57
N GLY A 107 -5.28 -11.04 -9.60
CA GLY A 107 -4.49 -10.83 -10.81
C GLY A 107 -4.82 -9.52 -11.53
N LYS A 108 -6.11 -9.15 -11.62
CA LYS A 108 -6.55 -7.86 -12.19
C LYS A 108 -6.10 -6.68 -11.33
N TRP A 109 -6.20 -6.79 -10.01
CA TRP A 109 -5.72 -5.75 -9.09
C TRP A 109 -4.20 -5.54 -9.22
N LEU A 110 -3.42 -6.60 -9.43
CA LEU A 110 -1.97 -6.55 -9.61
C LEU A 110 -1.52 -6.06 -11.01
N GLY A 111 -2.39 -6.16 -12.02
CA GLY A 111 -2.10 -5.85 -13.42
C GLY A 111 -1.43 -4.50 -13.68
N PRO A 112 -1.93 -3.38 -13.12
CA PRO A 112 -1.34 -2.05 -13.33
C PRO A 112 0.14 -1.95 -12.92
N PHE A 113 0.57 -2.75 -11.94
CA PHE A 113 1.93 -2.65 -11.38
C PHE A 113 3.00 -3.34 -12.22
N ARG A 114 2.61 -4.18 -13.19
CA ARG A 114 3.54 -4.83 -14.14
C ARG A 114 4.10 -3.88 -15.22
N GLY A 115 3.46 -2.73 -15.44
CA GLY A 115 3.73 -1.83 -16.57
C GLY A 115 4.88 -0.82 -16.42
N VAL A 116 5.54 -0.70 -15.26
CA VAL A 116 6.52 0.39 -15.02
C VAL A 116 7.96 0.05 -15.44
N HIS A 117 8.14 -0.94 -16.31
CA HIS A 117 9.44 -1.21 -16.94
C HIS A 117 9.30 -1.53 -18.43
N ARG A 118 9.00 -0.51 -19.24
CA ARG A 118 9.62 -0.36 -20.57
C ARG A 118 9.82 1.12 -20.90
N GLY A 119 11.10 1.53 -20.91
CA GLY A 119 11.56 2.70 -21.66
C GLY A 119 11.70 3.99 -20.84
N SER A 120 12.89 4.24 -20.31
CA SER A 120 13.78 5.23 -20.96
C SER A 120 15.08 5.36 -20.18
N GLU A 121 16.12 4.70 -20.71
CA GLU A 121 17.48 5.16 -20.49
C GLU A 121 17.61 6.52 -21.18
N ARG A 122 17.29 7.60 -20.46
CA ARG A 122 17.62 8.97 -20.87
C ARG A 122 18.85 9.42 -20.12
N ARG A 123 19.95 9.34 -20.86
CA ARG A 123 21.18 10.11 -20.66
C ARG A 123 20.81 11.60 -20.62
N SER A 124 20.93 12.21 -19.45
CA SER A 124 20.90 13.68 -19.28
C SER A 124 21.47 13.96 -17.90
N ASP A 125 22.75 14.30 -17.80
CA ASP A 125 23.30 15.64 -18.00
C ASP A 125 22.80 16.65 -16.96
N ARG A 126 23.76 17.34 -16.35
CA ARG A 126 23.57 18.22 -15.19
C ARG A 126 22.88 19.51 -15.63
N ARG A 127 21.63 19.73 -15.17
CA ARG A 127 21.10 21.02 -14.65
C ARG A 127 19.58 20.98 -14.51
N SER A 128 19.07 21.63 -13.46
CA SER A 128 17.64 21.81 -13.13
C SER A 128 16.97 20.53 -12.63
N GLY A 129 16.33 20.46 -11.46
CA GLY A 129 15.51 21.47 -10.80
C GLY A 129 14.05 21.01 -10.87
N ARG A 130 13.62 20.23 -9.85
CA ARG A 130 12.26 19.65 -9.60
C ARG A 130 11.80 18.58 -10.59
N ILE A 131 11.53 17.39 -10.06
CA ILE A 131 10.63 16.40 -10.67
C ILE A 131 9.54 16.15 -9.64
N CYS A 132 8.37 16.75 -9.87
CA CYS A 132 7.12 16.36 -9.26
C CYS A 132 6.58 15.22 -10.13
N ASP A 133 6.57 13.99 -9.62
CA ASP A 133 5.86 12.89 -10.27
C ASP A 133 4.36 12.99 -9.92
N GLU A 134 3.64 13.85 -10.64
CA GLU A 134 2.19 13.71 -10.83
C GLU A 134 1.95 12.57 -11.83
N GLY A 135 1.39 11.46 -11.35
CA GLY A 135 1.18 10.29 -12.21
C GLY A 135 0.21 9.27 -11.66
N PHE A 136 -0.89 9.69 -11.04
CA PHE A 136 -2.00 8.80 -10.64
C PHE A 136 -3.34 9.54 -10.76
N ALA A 137 -3.65 10.04 -11.96
CA ALA A 137 -4.94 10.68 -12.21
C ALA A 137 -5.50 10.39 -13.60
N VAL A 138 -5.37 9.17 -14.13
CA VAL A 138 -6.14 8.76 -15.32
C VAL A 138 -6.37 7.24 -15.31
N PHE A 139 -7.34 6.74 -14.52
CA PHE A 139 -8.03 5.48 -14.85
C PHE A 139 -9.33 5.29 -14.05
N LEU A 140 -10.24 6.28 -14.15
CA LEU A 140 -11.66 6.10 -13.81
C LEU A 140 -12.50 6.90 -14.83
N ARG A 141 -12.72 6.28 -15.99
CA ARG A 141 -13.71 6.55 -17.05
C ARG A 141 -13.39 5.50 -18.12
N GLU A 142 -14.25 4.59 -18.52
CA GLU A 142 -15.71 4.40 -18.46
C GLU A 142 -16.00 2.91 -18.32
#